data_AF-M2AN09-F1
#
_entry.id   AF-M2AN09-F1
#
_cell.length_a   1.000
_cell.length_b   1.000
_cell.length_c   1.000
_cell.angle_alpha   90.00
_cell.angle_beta   90.00
_cell.angle_gamma   90.00
#
_symmetry.space_group_name_H-M   'P 1'
#
loop_
_entity.id
_entity.type
_entity.pdbx_description
1 polymer ?
#
loop_
_entity_poly.entity_id
_entity_poly.type
_entity_poly.pdbx_seq_one_letter_code
_entity_poly.pdbx_strand_id
1 'polypeptide(L)'
;MPSPPDAAPTPDMGMPSDAGDNMQPPPAPEPSPTTTPSPAARPEATEENIAAGDTAIAAAEASIRQRDWSKMKSLAETAEKAAATDEQVARAETLYQIADLGTYYRSGVSRAMADLTAGNEFNVTDAISLLVVEASAEQLIARRGARNYTYTLDDLPFVVSKALAKFQLPMESETGQAAQAVYESIATKSTPEIRADSAGILRSLQNVEGAEPQRIADWIETRYTPSTSQ
;
A
#
# COMPACT_ATOMS: atom_id res chain seq x y z
N MET A 1 60.81 -2.04 -37.57
CA MET A 1 62.12 -2.63 -37.90
C MET A 1 63.12 -2.16 -36.83
N PRO A 2 64.10 -2.96 -36.38
CA PRO A 2 64.54 -4.25 -36.93
C PRO A 2 64.36 -5.48 -36.01
N SER A 3 64.76 -6.63 -36.53
CA SER A 3 65.02 -7.96 -35.91
C SER A 3 66.25 -8.56 -36.68
N PRO A 4 66.71 -9.82 -36.51
CA PRO A 4 66.43 -10.88 -35.53
C PRO A 4 67.66 -11.05 -34.58
N PRO A 5 68.46 -12.15 -34.40
CA PRO A 5 68.50 -13.51 -34.97
C PRO A 5 68.27 -14.66 -33.94
N ASP A 6 68.39 -15.91 -34.41
CA ASP A 6 68.19 -17.19 -33.72
C ASP A 6 69.35 -17.68 -32.82
N ALA A 7 69.04 -18.68 -31.96
CA ALA A 7 69.91 -19.83 -31.73
C ALA A 7 69.09 -21.08 -31.31
N ALA A 8 69.09 -22.13 -32.14
CA ALA A 8 68.69 -23.49 -31.77
C ALA A 8 69.93 -24.40 -31.68
N PRO A 9 69.84 -25.55 -30.98
CA PRO A 9 69.97 -26.84 -31.69
C PRO A 9 69.03 -27.94 -31.12
N THR A 10 68.11 -28.52 -31.90
CA THR A 10 68.28 -29.76 -32.73
C THR A 10 68.47 -31.07 -31.92
N PRO A 11 68.08 -32.25 -32.46
CA PRO A 11 67.25 -33.20 -31.68
C PRO A 11 67.90 -34.58 -31.44
N ASP A 12 67.16 -35.49 -30.78
CA ASP A 12 67.36 -36.94 -30.91
C ASP A 12 66.02 -37.72 -30.88
N MET A 13 66.07 -39.01 -31.21
CA MET A 13 64.95 -39.85 -31.67
C MET A 13 64.19 -40.58 -30.56
N GLY A 14 62.89 -40.84 -30.79
CA GLY A 14 62.08 -41.66 -29.89
C GLY A 14 60.62 -41.86 -30.32
N MET A 15 60.37 -42.78 -31.24
CA MET A 15 59.09 -43.48 -31.38
C MET A 15 59.28 -44.92 -30.86
N PRO A 16 58.31 -45.52 -30.14
CA PRO A 16 57.02 -45.86 -30.75
C PRO A 16 55.78 -45.53 -29.89
N SER A 17 54.61 -45.75 -30.51
CA SER A 17 53.28 -45.72 -29.89
C SER A 17 53.10 -46.84 -28.85
N ASP A 18 52.34 -46.58 -27.78
CA ASP A 18 50.98 -47.13 -27.62
C ASP A 18 50.17 -46.31 -26.59
N ALA A 19 48.92 -46.72 -26.31
CA ALA A 19 47.91 -46.01 -25.54
C ALA A 19 48.32 -45.53 -24.12
N GLY A 20 47.86 -44.32 -23.76
CA GLY A 20 47.93 -43.74 -22.41
C GLY A 20 46.83 -42.68 -22.20
N ASP A 21 46.31 -42.59 -20.97
CA ASP A 21 45.05 -41.92 -20.62
C ASP A 21 44.89 -40.46 -21.06
N ASN A 22 43.77 -40.17 -21.73
CA ASN A 22 43.27 -38.82 -21.95
C ASN A 22 42.54 -38.29 -20.70
N MET A 23 43.27 -38.04 -19.60
CA MET A 23 42.71 -37.46 -18.38
C MET A 23 42.39 -35.97 -18.54
N GLN A 24 41.24 -35.68 -19.16
CA GLN A 24 40.64 -34.36 -19.14
C GLN A 24 40.20 -34.03 -17.69
N PRO A 25 40.55 -32.85 -17.13
CA PRO A 25 40.10 -32.47 -15.79
C PRO A 25 38.57 -32.39 -15.74
N PRO A 26 37.93 -32.81 -14.63
CA PRO A 26 36.48 -32.80 -14.52
C PRO A 26 35.94 -31.37 -14.65
N PRO A 27 34.78 -31.17 -15.30
CA PRO A 27 34.13 -29.87 -15.33
C PRO A 27 33.83 -29.41 -13.90
N ALA A 28 34.05 -28.13 -13.62
CA ALA A 28 33.62 -27.54 -12.35
C ALA A 28 32.10 -27.73 -12.21
N PRO A 29 31.58 -28.08 -11.01
CA PRO A 29 30.14 -28.21 -10.82
C PRO A 29 29.46 -26.89 -11.15
N GLU A 30 28.45 -26.96 -12.02
CA GLU A 30 27.64 -25.79 -12.37
C GLU A 30 27.02 -25.20 -11.09
N PRO A 31 26.98 -23.86 -10.94
CA PRO A 31 26.32 -23.25 -9.80
C PRO A 31 24.83 -23.63 -9.87
N SER A 32 24.36 -24.40 -8.88
CA SER A 32 22.97 -24.83 -8.78
C SER A 32 22.03 -23.65 -9.03
N PRO A 33 20.99 -23.80 -9.88
CA PRO A 33 20.08 -22.70 -10.17
C PRO A 33 19.52 -22.18 -8.86
N THR A 34 19.81 -20.92 -8.53
CA THR A 34 19.28 -20.27 -7.34
C THR A 34 17.77 -20.30 -7.48
N THR A 35 17.10 -21.05 -6.60
CA THR A 35 15.65 -21.19 -6.64
C THR A 35 15.03 -19.83 -6.37
N THR A 36 14.66 -19.11 -7.43
CA THR A 36 13.82 -17.93 -7.35
C THR A 36 12.61 -18.32 -6.51
N PRO A 37 12.31 -17.63 -5.40
CA PRO A 37 11.18 -17.99 -4.58
C PRO A 37 9.92 -17.89 -5.45
N SER A 38 9.26 -19.04 -5.67
CA SER A 38 7.96 -19.04 -6.31
C SER A 38 7.05 -18.11 -5.53
N PRO A 39 6.23 -17.27 -6.19
CA PRO A 39 5.06 -16.68 -5.54
C PRO A 39 4.31 -17.78 -4.79
N ALA A 40 3.84 -17.49 -3.58
CA ALA A 40 3.06 -18.45 -2.81
C ALA A 40 1.83 -18.85 -3.62
N ALA A 41 1.68 -20.15 -3.87
CA ALA A 41 0.56 -20.64 -4.67
C ALA A 41 -0.77 -20.31 -3.97
N ARG A 42 -1.75 -19.82 -4.74
CA ARG A 42 -3.11 -19.59 -4.25
C ARG A 42 -3.67 -20.92 -3.70
N PRO A 43 -4.42 -20.91 -2.57
CA PRO A 43 -5.19 -22.08 -2.14
C PRO A 43 -6.03 -22.68 -3.27
N GLU A 44 -6.08 -24.01 -3.36
CA GLU A 44 -6.96 -24.70 -4.29
C GLU A 44 -8.43 -24.41 -3.96
N ALA A 45 -9.31 -24.37 -4.98
CA ALA A 45 -10.74 -24.06 -4.83
C ALA A 45 -11.56 -25.23 -4.24
N THR A 46 -11.17 -25.71 -3.05
CA THR A 46 -11.93 -26.67 -2.24
C THR A 46 -12.99 -25.95 -1.39
N GLU A 47 -14.04 -26.67 -0.97
CA GLU A 47 -15.08 -26.10 -0.09
C GLU A 47 -14.51 -25.53 1.22
N GLU A 48 -13.49 -26.19 1.80
CA GLU A 48 -12.79 -25.74 3.00
C GLU A 48 -12.02 -24.44 2.78
N ASN A 49 -11.23 -24.35 1.69
CA ASN A 49 -10.47 -23.14 1.38
C ASN A 49 -11.38 -21.96 1.00
N ILE A 50 -12.49 -22.22 0.31
CA ILE A 50 -13.51 -21.20 0.01
C ILE A 50 -14.13 -20.67 1.31
N ALA A 51 -14.53 -21.54 2.24
CA ALA A 51 -15.08 -21.11 3.53
C ALA A 51 -14.06 -20.35 4.39
N ALA A 52 -12.77 -20.70 4.33
CA ALA A 52 -11.69 -19.98 4.99
C ALA A 52 -11.48 -18.58 4.37
N GLY A 53 -11.48 -18.47 3.03
CA GLY A 53 -11.40 -17.22 2.29
C GLY A 53 -12.55 -16.27 2.63
N ASP A 54 -13.79 -16.75 2.61
CA ASP A 54 -14.97 -15.95 2.98
C ASP A 54 -14.92 -15.47 4.43
N THR A 55 -14.42 -16.31 5.35
CA THR A 55 -14.23 -15.94 6.77
C THR A 55 -13.19 -14.82 6.92
N ALA A 56 -12.07 -14.90 6.21
CA ALA A 56 -11.03 -13.87 6.24
C ALA A 56 -11.49 -12.55 5.59
N ILE A 57 -12.18 -12.63 4.45
CA ILE A 57 -12.80 -11.47 3.77
C ILE A 57 -13.82 -10.80 4.69
N ALA A 58 -14.67 -11.57 5.37
CA ALA A 58 -15.65 -11.05 6.32
C ALA A 58 -15.00 -10.35 7.52
N ALA A 59 -13.87 -10.87 8.03
CA ALA A 59 -13.10 -10.23 9.10
C ALA A 59 -12.47 -8.90 8.65
N ALA A 60 -11.88 -8.87 7.45
CA ALA A 60 -11.34 -7.65 6.85
C ALA A 60 -12.45 -6.60 6.63
N GLU A 61 -13.55 -6.97 5.97
CA GLU A 61 -14.72 -6.09 5.75
C GLU A 61 -15.34 -5.60 7.08
N ALA A 62 -15.40 -6.44 8.12
CA ALA A 62 -15.85 -6.02 9.44
C ALA A 62 -14.91 -4.97 10.08
N SER A 63 -13.59 -5.18 10.01
CA SER A 63 -12.61 -4.27 10.60
C SER A 63 -12.60 -2.89 9.93
N ILE A 64 -12.76 -2.83 8.60
CA ILE A 64 -12.89 -1.58 7.84
C ILE A 64 -14.20 -0.87 8.23
N ARG A 65 -15.34 -1.58 8.24
CA ARG A 65 -16.63 -0.99 8.67
C ARG A 65 -16.67 -0.60 10.16
N GLN A 66 -15.75 -1.11 10.97
CA GLN A 66 -15.56 -0.71 12.37
C GLN A 66 -14.55 0.45 12.56
N ARG A 67 -13.75 0.78 11.54
CA ARG A 67 -12.56 1.67 11.59
C ARG A 67 -11.46 1.17 12.52
N ASP A 68 -11.23 -0.15 12.55
CA ASP A 68 -10.10 -0.70 13.27
C ASP A 68 -8.79 -0.48 12.47
N TRP A 69 -8.28 0.75 12.52
CA TRP A 69 -7.03 1.17 11.86
C TRP A 69 -5.82 0.31 12.28
N SER A 70 -5.89 -0.40 13.42
CA SER A 70 -4.82 -1.28 13.90
C SER A 70 -4.83 -2.67 13.26
N LYS A 71 -5.95 -3.09 12.66
CA LYS A 71 -6.12 -4.45 12.10
C LYS A 71 -6.55 -4.47 10.63
N MET A 72 -7.13 -3.40 10.08
CA MET A 72 -7.75 -3.47 8.75
C MET A 72 -6.79 -3.90 7.64
N LYS A 73 -5.54 -3.44 7.67
CA LYS A 73 -4.54 -3.84 6.66
C LYS A 73 -4.11 -5.30 6.83
N SER A 74 -3.74 -5.73 8.04
CA SER A 74 -3.28 -7.10 8.29
C SER A 74 -4.40 -8.15 8.13
N LEU A 75 -5.65 -7.79 8.38
CA LEU A 75 -6.81 -8.65 8.07
C LEU A 75 -7.08 -8.70 6.57
N ALA A 76 -6.93 -7.61 5.82
CA ALA A 76 -7.05 -7.64 4.36
C ALA A 76 -5.93 -8.47 3.71
N GLU A 77 -4.68 -8.31 4.15
CA GLU A 77 -3.56 -9.19 3.75
C GLU A 77 -3.80 -10.66 4.10
N THR A 78 -4.60 -10.94 5.14
CA THR A 78 -5.00 -12.31 5.51
C THR A 78 -6.09 -12.83 4.58
N ALA A 79 -7.03 -11.97 4.16
CA ALA A 79 -8.03 -12.28 3.16
C ALA A 79 -7.40 -12.61 1.79
N GLU A 80 -6.39 -11.84 1.35
CA GLU A 80 -5.69 -12.09 0.08
C GLU A 80 -4.99 -13.47 0.09
N LYS A 81 -4.36 -13.83 1.21
CA LYS A 81 -3.66 -15.11 1.40
C LYS A 81 -4.62 -16.30 1.52
N ALA A 82 -5.87 -16.07 1.95
CA ALA A 82 -6.90 -17.10 2.13
C ALA A 82 -7.84 -17.25 0.91
N ALA A 83 -7.81 -16.33 -0.05
CA ALA A 83 -8.71 -16.33 -1.20
C ALA A 83 -8.43 -17.50 -2.16
N ALA A 84 -9.41 -18.37 -2.35
CA ALA A 84 -9.30 -19.55 -3.21
C ALA A 84 -9.86 -19.34 -4.63
N THR A 85 -10.81 -18.41 -4.80
CA THR A 85 -11.43 -18.08 -6.09
C THR A 85 -11.03 -16.68 -6.59
N ASP A 86 -11.20 -16.42 -7.90
CA ASP A 86 -10.94 -15.08 -8.46
C ASP A 86 -11.87 -13.99 -7.90
N GLU A 87 -13.11 -14.34 -7.53
CA GLU A 87 -14.01 -13.40 -6.84
C GLU A 87 -13.48 -13.07 -5.43
N GLN A 88 -13.01 -14.07 -4.70
CA GLN A 88 -12.42 -13.87 -3.38
C GLN A 88 -11.14 -13.02 -3.45
N VAL A 89 -10.29 -13.25 -4.46
CA VAL A 89 -9.09 -12.42 -4.69
C VAL A 89 -9.50 -10.97 -5.01
N ALA A 90 -10.38 -10.76 -5.99
CA ALA A 90 -10.81 -9.40 -6.36
C ALA A 90 -11.47 -8.64 -5.20
N ARG A 91 -12.21 -9.34 -4.32
CA ARG A 91 -12.78 -8.77 -3.09
C ARG A 91 -11.70 -8.47 -2.05
N ALA A 92 -10.76 -9.39 -1.81
CA ALA A 92 -9.68 -9.21 -0.83
C ALA A 92 -8.74 -8.06 -1.22
N GLU A 93 -8.31 -7.99 -2.48
CA GLU A 93 -7.54 -6.87 -3.05
C GLU A 93 -8.24 -5.53 -2.81
N THR A 94 -9.55 -5.45 -3.07
CA THR A 94 -10.32 -4.21 -2.88
C THR A 94 -10.31 -3.78 -1.40
N LEU A 95 -10.43 -4.73 -0.47
CA LEU A 95 -10.33 -4.46 0.97
C LEU A 95 -8.90 -4.05 1.38
N TYR A 96 -7.86 -4.63 0.78
CA TYR A 96 -6.48 -4.23 1.03
C TYR A 96 -6.21 -2.81 0.54
N GLN A 97 -6.64 -2.47 -0.69
CA GLN A 97 -6.51 -1.13 -1.25
C GLN A 97 -7.25 -0.07 -0.42
N ILE A 98 -8.44 -0.39 0.11
CA ILE A 98 -9.17 0.47 1.06
C ILE A 98 -8.37 0.67 2.36
N ALA A 99 -7.84 -0.42 2.93
CA ALA A 99 -7.07 -0.34 4.17
C ALA A 99 -5.76 0.44 3.98
N ASP A 100 -5.06 0.24 2.87
CA ASP A 100 -3.79 0.90 2.58
C ASP A 100 -3.97 2.39 2.28
N LEU A 101 -4.85 2.76 1.34
CA LEU A 101 -5.13 4.17 1.03
C LEU A 101 -5.67 4.94 2.24
N GLY A 102 -6.57 4.33 3.02
CA GLY A 102 -7.12 4.93 4.24
C GLY A 102 -6.09 5.13 5.35
N THR A 103 -5.20 4.13 5.56
CA THR A 103 -4.12 4.25 6.56
C THR A 103 -2.97 5.14 6.09
N TYR A 104 -2.68 5.21 4.79
CA TYR A 104 -1.73 6.15 4.18
C TYR A 104 -2.16 7.59 4.44
N TYR A 105 -3.44 7.93 4.17
CA TYR A 105 -3.98 9.26 4.48
C TYR A 105 -3.93 9.57 5.97
N ARG A 106 -4.47 8.69 6.83
CA ARG A 106 -4.49 8.88 8.29
C ARG A 106 -3.08 9.05 8.88
N SER A 107 -2.10 8.29 8.36
CA SER A 107 -0.70 8.40 8.77
C SER A 107 -0.04 9.68 8.27
N GLY A 108 -0.40 10.18 7.08
CA GLY A 108 0.04 11.49 6.60
C GLY A 108 -0.48 12.63 7.47
N VAL A 109 -1.76 12.61 7.84
CA VAL A 109 -2.36 13.58 8.79
C VAL A 109 -1.70 13.47 10.17
N SER A 110 -1.47 12.26 10.68
CA SER A 110 -0.80 12.04 11.98
C SER A 110 0.63 12.59 12.01
N ARG A 111 1.44 12.37 10.96
CA ARG A 111 2.76 13.00 10.82
C ARG A 111 2.66 14.53 10.73
N ALA A 112 1.71 15.04 9.95
CA ALA A 112 1.50 16.48 9.82
C ALA A 112 1.14 17.14 11.17
N MET A 113 0.42 16.44 12.06
CA MET A 113 0.17 16.91 13.42
C MET A 113 1.42 16.83 14.31
N ALA A 114 2.20 15.76 14.19
CA ALA A 114 3.44 15.56 14.98
C ALA A 114 4.54 16.58 14.64
N ASP A 115 4.63 17.02 13.39
CA ASP A 115 5.63 17.98 12.90
C ASP A 115 5.26 19.46 13.21
N LEU A 116 4.07 19.73 13.77
CA LEU A 116 3.65 21.08 14.17
C LEU A 116 4.17 21.44 15.56
N THR A 117 4.63 22.68 15.71
CA THR A 117 5.07 23.25 17.00
C THR A 117 4.17 24.39 17.46
N ALA A 118 4.19 24.71 18.75
CA ALA A 118 3.43 25.82 19.31
C ALA A 118 3.83 27.15 18.65
N GLY A 119 2.86 27.87 18.08
CA GLY A 119 3.08 29.10 17.31
C GLY A 119 3.17 28.91 15.80
N ASN A 120 3.16 27.68 15.26
CA ASN A 120 2.88 27.47 13.84
C ASN A 120 1.45 27.97 13.51
N GLU A 121 1.26 28.53 12.31
CA GLU A 121 -0.05 28.94 11.80
C GLU A 121 -0.30 28.30 10.43
N PHE A 122 -1.53 27.81 10.19
CA PHE A 122 -1.90 27.21 8.90
C PHE A 122 -3.34 27.53 8.49
N ASN A 123 -3.54 27.71 7.18
CA ASN A 123 -4.84 27.95 6.58
C ASN A 123 -5.61 26.64 6.38
N VAL A 124 -6.80 26.55 6.99
CA VAL A 124 -7.79 25.49 6.75
C VAL A 124 -8.63 25.81 5.51
N THR A 125 -8.96 27.09 5.33
CA THR A 125 -9.52 27.67 4.10
C THR A 125 -9.00 29.10 3.93
N ASP A 126 -9.23 29.73 2.78
CA ASP A 126 -8.81 31.10 2.48
C ASP A 126 -9.35 32.16 3.48
N ALA A 127 -10.38 31.81 4.26
CA ALA A 127 -10.99 32.65 5.28
C ALA A 127 -10.83 32.10 6.72
N ILE A 128 -10.16 30.97 6.91
CA ILE A 128 -10.01 30.31 8.22
C ILE A 128 -8.56 29.83 8.40
N SER A 129 -7.82 30.56 9.24
CA SER A 129 -6.53 30.15 9.77
C SER A 129 -6.66 29.54 11.18
N LEU A 130 -5.71 28.67 11.54
CA LEU A 130 -5.53 28.06 12.85
C LEU A 130 -4.09 28.26 13.36
N LEU A 131 -3.96 28.87 14.55
CA LEU A 131 -2.69 28.98 15.28
C LEU A 131 -2.52 27.77 16.20
N VAL A 132 -1.45 27.00 16.06
CA VAL A 132 -1.14 25.84 16.91
C VAL A 132 -0.77 26.31 18.31
N VAL A 133 -1.43 25.73 19.31
CA VAL A 133 -1.11 25.90 20.74
C VAL A 133 -0.28 24.72 21.24
N GLU A 134 -0.67 23.51 20.85
CA GLU A 134 -0.01 22.24 21.21
C GLU A 134 -0.37 21.20 20.14
N ALA A 135 0.55 20.29 19.81
CA ALA A 135 0.29 19.22 18.85
C ALA A 135 1.11 17.96 19.15
N SER A 136 0.59 16.81 18.69
CA SER A 136 1.21 15.49 18.73
C SER A 136 0.66 14.63 17.58
N ALA A 137 1.19 13.42 17.40
CA ALA A 137 0.68 12.48 16.39
C ALA A 137 -0.81 12.11 16.53
N GLU A 138 -1.42 12.33 17.72
CA GLU A 138 -2.79 11.93 18.04
C GLU A 138 -3.72 13.09 18.42
N GLN A 139 -3.20 14.26 18.80
CA GLN A 139 -3.99 15.41 19.23
C GLN A 139 -3.45 16.73 18.68
N LEU A 140 -4.36 17.64 18.32
CA LEU A 140 -4.06 19.03 17.96
C LEU A 140 -4.91 19.97 18.83
N ILE A 141 -4.26 20.88 19.55
CA ILE A 141 -4.90 22.04 20.18
C ILE A 141 -4.57 23.27 19.35
N ALA A 142 -5.59 23.83 18.69
CA ALA A 142 -5.46 25.00 17.84
C ALA A 142 -6.31 26.17 18.35
N ARG A 143 -5.94 27.39 17.99
CA ARG A 143 -6.62 28.63 18.36
C ARG A 143 -7.11 29.38 17.12
N ARG A 144 -8.31 29.93 17.21
CA ARG A 144 -8.87 30.87 16.23
C ARG A 144 -9.49 32.05 16.97
N GLY A 145 -8.92 33.24 16.81
CA GLY A 145 -9.22 34.40 17.65
C GLY A 145 -9.00 34.07 19.13
N ALA A 146 -9.99 34.38 19.98
CA ALA A 146 -9.92 34.13 21.43
C ALA A 146 -10.35 32.70 21.87
N ARG A 147 -10.60 31.76 20.94
CA ARG A 147 -11.07 30.40 21.28
C ARG A 147 -10.04 29.33 20.92
N ASN A 148 -9.76 28.44 21.87
CA ASN A 148 -9.07 27.18 21.62
C ASN A 148 -10.07 26.11 21.13
N TYR A 149 -9.58 25.17 20.34
CA TYR A 149 -10.25 23.99 19.82
C TYR A 149 -9.31 22.80 19.98
N THR A 150 -9.80 21.69 20.52
CA THR A 150 -9.03 20.44 20.65
C THR A 150 -9.62 19.41 19.71
N TYR A 151 -8.76 18.76 18.93
CA TYR A 151 -9.12 17.69 17.99
C TYR A 151 -8.24 16.48 18.24
N THR A 152 -8.81 15.27 18.21
CA THR A 152 -8.03 14.02 18.09
C THR A 152 -7.91 13.64 16.62
N LEU A 153 -6.93 12.80 16.28
CA LEU A 153 -6.69 12.32 14.90
C LEU A 153 -7.96 11.78 14.23
N ASP A 154 -8.76 10.98 14.94
CA ASP A 154 -10.02 10.41 14.44
C ASP A 154 -11.25 11.36 14.52
N ASP A 155 -11.13 12.50 15.22
CA ASP A 155 -12.20 13.51 15.33
C ASP A 155 -11.82 14.90 14.74
N LEU A 156 -10.75 14.99 13.96
CA LEU A 156 -10.49 16.16 13.12
C LEU A 156 -11.68 16.41 12.15
N PRO A 157 -12.11 17.66 11.93
CA PRO A 157 -12.99 18.00 10.81
C PRO A 157 -12.26 17.76 9.48
N PHE A 158 -12.94 17.24 8.46
CA PHE A 158 -12.29 16.89 7.18
C PHE A 158 -11.56 18.06 6.50
N VAL A 159 -12.08 19.29 6.62
CA VAL A 159 -11.37 20.50 6.15
C VAL A 159 -10.01 20.71 6.85
N VAL A 160 -9.90 20.36 8.14
CA VAL A 160 -8.65 20.47 8.90
C VAL A 160 -7.72 19.30 8.58
N SER A 161 -8.22 18.07 8.47
CA SER A 161 -7.38 16.93 8.07
C SER A 161 -6.84 17.10 6.65
N LYS A 162 -7.64 17.63 5.70
CA LYS A 162 -7.18 17.96 4.34
C LYS A 162 -6.13 19.07 4.33
N ALA A 163 -6.27 20.09 5.17
CA ALA A 163 -5.26 21.14 5.32
C ALA A 163 -3.94 20.60 5.88
N LEU A 164 -3.99 19.71 6.87
CA LEU A 164 -2.82 19.03 7.43
C LEU A 164 -2.17 18.07 6.43
N ALA A 165 -2.97 17.28 5.70
CA ALA A 165 -2.50 16.30 4.72
C ALA A 165 -1.59 16.91 3.65
N LYS A 166 -1.85 18.15 3.23
CA LYS A 166 -1.02 18.90 2.25
C LYS A 166 0.44 19.10 2.66
N PHE A 167 0.79 18.98 3.95
CA PHE A 167 2.19 19.06 4.40
C PHE A 167 2.99 17.76 4.21
N GLN A 168 2.31 16.63 4.00
CA GLN A 168 2.91 15.28 4.06
C GLN A 168 2.56 14.38 2.87
N LEU A 169 1.51 14.71 2.13
CA LEU A 169 0.94 13.91 1.04
C LEU A 169 0.81 14.76 -0.24
N PRO A 170 0.99 14.17 -1.43
CA PRO A 170 0.81 14.86 -2.71
C PRO A 170 -0.68 15.03 -3.02
N MET A 171 -1.37 15.93 -2.30
CA MET A 171 -2.83 16.08 -2.33
C MET A 171 -3.44 16.46 -3.69
N GLU A 172 -2.61 16.94 -4.62
CA GLU A 172 -3.03 17.26 -5.99
C GLU A 172 -2.90 16.06 -6.95
N SER A 173 -2.29 14.93 -6.53
CA SER A 173 -2.19 13.71 -7.34
C SER A 173 -3.42 12.80 -7.17
N GLU A 174 -3.68 11.93 -8.15
CA GLU A 174 -4.78 10.97 -8.08
C GLU A 174 -4.66 10.04 -6.86
N THR A 175 -3.47 9.56 -6.51
CA THR A 175 -3.23 8.76 -5.29
C THR A 175 -3.54 9.56 -4.01
N GLY A 176 -3.21 10.85 -3.95
CA GLY A 176 -3.54 11.71 -2.81
C GLY A 176 -5.05 11.95 -2.67
N GLN A 177 -5.74 12.15 -3.79
CA GLN A 177 -7.20 12.31 -3.86
C GLN A 177 -7.94 11.02 -3.50
N ALA A 178 -7.48 9.87 -4.01
CA ALA A 178 -8.01 8.55 -3.66
C ALA A 178 -7.85 8.26 -2.16
N ALA A 179 -6.66 8.52 -1.60
CA ALA A 179 -6.39 8.32 -0.18
C ALA A 179 -7.31 9.18 0.72
N GLN A 180 -7.54 10.45 0.33
CA GLN A 180 -8.54 11.28 1.01
C GLN A 180 -9.94 10.69 0.91
N ALA A 181 -10.43 10.39 -0.30
CA ALA A 181 -11.79 9.89 -0.52
C ALA A 181 -12.04 8.55 0.21
N VAL A 182 -11.07 7.64 0.22
CA VAL A 182 -11.15 6.39 0.98
C VAL A 182 -11.28 6.67 2.48
N TYR A 183 -10.41 7.50 3.06
CA TYR A 183 -10.49 7.89 4.47
C TYR A 183 -11.83 8.57 4.81
N GLU A 184 -12.25 9.54 4.00
CA GLU A 184 -13.48 10.32 4.18
C GLU A 184 -14.75 9.47 3.98
N SER A 185 -14.67 8.32 3.30
CA SER A 185 -15.81 7.39 3.17
C SER A 185 -16.02 6.49 4.41
N ILE A 186 -14.94 6.04 5.07
CA ILE A 186 -15.01 5.04 6.15
C ILE A 186 -14.97 5.63 7.57
N ALA A 187 -14.47 6.86 7.73
CA ALA A 187 -14.29 7.52 9.03
C ALA A 187 -15.60 7.65 9.86
N THR A 188 -15.45 7.84 11.17
CA THR A 188 -16.57 7.78 12.14
C THR A 188 -17.66 8.82 11.88
N LYS A 189 -17.28 9.97 11.30
CA LYS A 189 -18.15 11.12 11.03
C LYS A 189 -18.69 11.18 9.59
N SER A 190 -18.41 10.18 8.77
CA SER A 190 -18.82 10.15 7.37
C SER A 190 -20.33 9.97 7.24
N THR A 191 -20.99 10.92 6.56
CA THR A 191 -22.43 10.89 6.26
C THR A 191 -22.69 10.17 4.93
N PRO A 192 -23.95 9.85 4.56
CA PRO A 192 -24.26 9.27 3.25
C PRO A 192 -23.79 10.15 2.08
N GLU A 193 -23.91 11.48 2.22
CA GLU A 193 -23.49 12.47 1.22
C GLU A 193 -21.98 12.43 1.02
N ILE A 194 -21.20 12.45 2.10
CA ILE A 194 -19.74 12.40 2.05
C ILE A 194 -19.23 11.09 1.42
N ARG A 195 -19.97 9.98 1.58
CA ARG A 195 -19.66 8.71 0.91
C ARG A 195 -19.99 8.73 -0.58
N ALA A 196 -21.10 9.37 -0.98
CA ALA A 196 -21.43 9.58 -2.38
C ALA A 196 -20.40 10.50 -3.07
N ASP A 197 -20.00 11.59 -2.42
CA ASP A 197 -18.93 12.48 -2.89
C ASP A 197 -17.60 11.72 -3.01
N SER A 198 -17.26 10.89 -2.02
CA SER A 198 -16.04 10.05 -2.05
C SER A 198 -16.05 9.04 -3.20
N ALA A 199 -17.17 8.36 -3.43
CA ALA A 199 -17.34 7.43 -4.56
C ALA A 199 -17.31 8.17 -5.91
N GLY A 200 -17.89 9.37 -5.99
CA GLY A 200 -17.83 10.24 -7.16
C GLY A 200 -16.42 10.71 -7.48
N ILE A 201 -15.63 11.10 -6.47
CA ILE A 201 -14.20 11.40 -6.61
C ILE A 201 -13.48 10.17 -7.17
N LEU A 202 -13.59 9.03 -6.50
CA LEU A 202 -12.90 7.79 -6.89
C LEU A 202 -13.23 7.36 -8.34
N ARG A 203 -14.49 7.42 -8.77
CA ARG A 203 -14.86 7.09 -10.16
C ARG A 203 -14.29 8.06 -11.21
N SER A 204 -13.88 9.27 -10.83
CA SER A 204 -13.24 10.24 -11.74
C SER A 204 -11.74 10.02 -11.94
N LEU A 205 -11.11 9.22 -11.07
CA LEU A 205 -9.69 8.86 -11.13
C LEU A 205 -9.43 7.68 -12.08
N GLN A 206 -8.22 7.63 -12.66
CA GLN A 206 -7.78 6.66 -13.65
C GLN A 206 -6.41 6.05 -13.31
N ASN A 207 -5.52 6.79 -12.64
CA ASN A 207 -4.11 6.44 -12.42
C ASN A 207 -3.75 6.49 -10.93
N VAL A 208 -4.47 5.72 -10.11
CA VAL A 208 -4.15 5.57 -8.68
C VAL A 208 -3.07 4.50 -8.52
N GLU A 209 -1.96 4.84 -7.86
CA GLU A 209 -0.86 3.90 -7.63
C GLU A 209 -1.30 2.75 -6.72
N GLY A 210 -1.20 1.51 -7.22
CA GLY A 210 -1.48 0.30 -6.46
C GLY A 210 -2.96 -0.02 -6.19
N ALA A 211 -3.92 0.73 -6.75
CA ALA A 211 -5.34 0.52 -6.49
C ALA A 211 -6.27 0.79 -7.69
N GLU A 212 -7.44 0.14 -7.69
CA GLU A 212 -8.49 0.34 -8.70
C GLU A 212 -9.65 1.15 -8.10
N PRO A 213 -9.70 2.47 -8.30
CA PRO A 213 -10.62 3.33 -7.56
C PRO A 213 -12.10 3.09 -7.93
N GLN A 214 -12.39 2.55 -9.12
CA GLN A 214 -13.73 2.10 -9.50
C GLN A 214 -14.22 0.93 -8.62
N ARG A 215 -13.40 -0.12 -8.41
CA ARG A 215 -13.75 -1.23 -7.49
C ARG A 215 -14.03 -0.73 -6.08
N ILE A 216 -13.24 0.24 -5.63
CA ILE A 216 -13.40 0.85 -4.30
C ILE A 216 -14.68 1.68 -4.20
N ALA A 217 -15.01 2.48 -5.21
CA ALA A 217 -16.25 3.26 -5.26
C ALA A 217 -17.50 2.36 -5.23
N ASP A 218 -17.50 1.30 -6.03
CA ASP A 218 -18.60 0.32 -6.08
C ASP A 218 -18.75 -0.43 -4.74
N TRP A 219 -17.63 -0.73 -4.05
CA TRP A 219 -17.66 -1.29 -2.70
C TRP A 219 -18.26 -0.31 -1.67
N ILE A 220 -17.84 0.96 -1.69
CA ILE A 220 -18.34 2.01 -0.77
C ILE A 220 -19.85 2.15 -0.90
N GLU A 221 -20.37 2.26 -2.13
CA GLU A 221 -21.81 2.36 -2.37
C GLU A 221 -22.52 1.09 -1.88
N THR A 222 -22.07 -0.10 -2.30
CA THR A 222 -22.73 -1.36 -1.93
C THR A 222 -22.72 -1.63 -0.41
N ARG A 223 -21.78 -1.04 0.36
CA ARG A 223 -21.67 -1.25 1.82
C ARG A 223 -22.26 -0.16 2.69
N TYR A 224 -22.51 1.04 2.13
CA TYR A 224 -22.98 2.18 2.91
C TYR A 224 -24.18 2.93 2.30
N THR A 225 -24.73 2.52 1.16
CA THR A 225 -26.10 2.93 0.81
C THR A 225 -27.04 2.45 1.90
N PRO A 226 -27.90 3.32 2.47
CA PRO A 226 -28.94 2.86 3.37
C PRO A 226 -29.91 1.97 2.60
N SER A 227 -30.17 0.76 3.10
CA SER A 227 -31.23 -0.10 2.55
C SER A 227 -32.56 0.62 2.66
N THR A 228 -33.06 1.17 1.55
CA THR A 228 -34.39 1.76 1.49
C THR A 228 -35.42 0.66 1.69
N SER A 229 -35.95 0.56 2.91
CA SER A 229 -36.97 -0.44 3.26
C SER A 229 -38.17 -0.33 2.33
N GLN A 230 -38.56 -1.47 1.76
CA GLN A 230 -39.91 -1.71 1.23
C GLN A 230 -40.80 -2.24 2.36
#